data_AF-A0A920P6U3-F1
#
_entry.id   AF-A0A920P6U3-F1
#
_cell.length_a   1.000
_cell.length_b   1.000
_cell.length_c   1.000
_cell.angle_alpha   90.00
_cell.angle_beta   90.00
_cell.angle_gamma   90.00
#
_symmetry.space_group_name_H-M   'P 1'
#
loop_
_entity.id
_entity.type
_entity.pdbx_description
1 polymer ?
#
loop_
_entity_poly.entity_id
_entity_poly.type
_entity_poly.pdbx_seq_one_letter_code
_entity_poly.pdbx_strand_id
1 'polypeptide(L)' 'MKKLILSRVSSALFLMATMFGAITLHAQQSPLANEDIFEIEYASDVQISPDATMVAYVRYSMSIMRTGAKVGYGW' A
#
# COMPACT_ATOMS: atom_id res chain seq x y z
N MET A 1 -18.53 -41.79 -31.34
CA MET A 1 -18.08 -42.14 -29.96
C MET A 1 -16.78 -41.43 -29.57
N LYS A 2 -15.62 -41.73 -30.17
CA LYS A 2 -14.31 -41.16 -29.78
C LYS A 2 -14.20 -39.62 -29.87
N LYS A 3 -14.76 -39.01 -30.92
CA LYS A 3 -14.77 -37.54 -31.12
C LYS A 3 -15.60 -36.79 -30.07
N LEU A 4 -16.66 -37.42 -29.55
CA LEU A 4 -17.53 -36.85 -28.52
C LEU A 4 -16.81 -36.84 -27.16
N ILE A 5 -16.12 -37.93 -26.83
CA ILE A 5 -15.32 -38.04 -25.59
C ILE A 5 -14.16 -37.04 -25.61
N LEU A 6 -13.47 -36.91 -26.74
CA LEU A 6 -12.36 -35.97 -26.91
C LEU A 6 -12.82 -34.51 -26.72
N SER A 7 -13.97 -34.15 -27.27
CA SER A 7 -14.58 -32.81 -27.07
C SER A 7 -14.93 -32.54 -25.60
N ARG A 8 -15.41 -33.54 -24.86
CA ARG A 8 -15.74 -33.37 -23.43
C ARG A 8 -14.49 -33.18 -22.57
N VAL A 9 -13.41 -33.89 -22.88
CA VAL A 9 -12.11 -33.73 -22.20
C VAL A 9 -11.52 -32.35 -22.48
N SER A 10 -11.57 -31.86 -23.73
CA SER A 10 -11.13 -30.50 -24.06
C SER A 10 -11.91 -29.42 -23.32
N SER A 11 -13.24 -29.56 -23.21
CA SER A 11 -14.08 -28.62 -22.46
C SER A 11 -13.76 -28.64 -20.96
N ALA A 12 -13.53 -29.82 -20.38
CA ALA A 12 -13.16 -29.95 -18.97
C ALA A 12 -11.79 -29.32 -18.69
N LEU A 13 -10.82 -29.51 -19.59
CA LEU A 13 -9.49 -28.93 -19.46
C LEU A 13 -9.53 -27.39 -19.61
N PHE A 14 -10.39 -26.87 -20.49
CA PHE A 14 -10.60 -25.43 -20.64
C PHE A 14 -11.22 -24.80 -19.39
N LEU A 15 -12.23 -25.45 -18.79
CA LEU A 15 -12.84 -25.04 -17.51
C LEU A 15 -11.85 -25.08 -16.34
N MET A 16 -10.95 -26.07 -16.31
CA MET A 16 -9.91 -26.16 -15.29
C MET A 16 -8.90 -25.02 -15.43
N ALA A 17 -8.48 -24.71 -16.67
CA ALA A 17 -7.51 -23.65 -16.94
C ALA A 17 -8.04 -22.25 -16.54
N THR A 18 -9.32 -21.97 -16.76
CA THR A 18 -9.93 -20.69 -16.35
C THR A 18 -10.03 -20.54 -14.84
N MET A 19 -10.31 -21.62 -14.10
CA MET A 19 -10.36 -21.59 -12.63
C MET A 19 -8.97 -21.29 -12.02
N PHE A 20 -7.90 -21.91 -12.52
CA PHE A 20 -6.55 -21.65 -12.01
C PHE A 20 -6.02 -20.26 -12.36
N GLY A 21 -6.39 -19.71 -13.51
CA GLY A 21 -5.99 -18.35 -13.93
C GLY A 21 -6.59 -17.22 -13.08
N ALA A 22 -7.74 -17.44 -12.44
CA ALA A 22 -8.38 -16.42 -11.61
C ALA A 22 -7.72 -16.24 -10.23
N ILE A 23 -7.00 -17.25 -9.73
CA ILE A 23 -6.40 -17.24 -8.38
C ILE A 23 -5.14 -16.37 -8.34
N THR A 24 -4.43 -16.25 -9.46
CA THR A 24 -3.17 -15.48 -9.54
C THR A 24 -3.36 -13.97 -9.54
N LEU A 25 -4.56 -13.48 -9.88
CA LEU A 25 -4.87 -12.05 -9.91
C LEU A 25 -5.16 -11.44 -8.53
N HIS A 26 -5.32 -12.26 -7.49
CA HIS A 26 -5.63 -11.78 -6.13
C HIS A 26 -4.39 -11.66 -5.22
N ALA A 27 -3.19 -11.97 -5.72
CA ALA A 27 -1.96 -11.92 -4.94
C ALA A 27 -1.28 -10.54 -4.93
N GLN A 28 -1.88 -9.51 -5.52
CA GLN A 28 -1.26 -8.20 -5.66
C GLN A 28 -2.09 -7.12 -4.99
N GLN A 29 -1.80 -6.92 -3.71
CA GLN A 29 -1.72 -5.62 -3.05
C GLN A 29 -1.25 -5.95 -1.64
N SER A 30 0.03 -5.69 -1.34
CA SER A 30 0.44 -5.56 0.06
C SER A 30 -0.46 -4.48 0.64
N PRO A 31 -1.46 -4.81 1.50
CA PRO A 31 -2.51 -3.85 1.81
C PRO A 31 -1.97 -2.67 2.61
N LEU A 32 -0.79 -2.84 3.20
CA LEU A 32 -0.14 -1.92 4.08
C LEU A 32 1.35 -1.93 3.71
N ALA A 33 1.84 -0.80 3.19
CA ALA A 33 3.25 -0.47 3.26
C ALA A 33 3.51 0.12 4.66
N ASN A 34 4.74 -0.01 5.18
CA ASN A 34 5.18 0.81 6.32
C ASN A 34 5.30 2.26 5.83
N GLU A 35 4.16 2.92 5.68
CA GLU A 35 4.10 4.37 5.59
C GLU A 35 4.55 4.91 6.95
N ASP A 36 5.40 5.94 6.96
CA ASP A 36 5.78 6.59 8.21
C ASP A 36 4.59 7.43 8.71
N ILE A 37 3.64 6.75 9.35
CA ILE A 37 2.45 7.35 9.96
C ILE A 37 2.77 8.32 11.09
N PHE A 38 4.04 8.54 11.41
CA PHE A 38 4.50 9.47 12.44
C PHE A 38 5.13 10.73 11.86
N GLU A 39 5.29 10.85 10.52
CA GLU A 39 5.55 12.12 9.84
C GLU A 39 4.24 12.91 9.62
N ILE A 40 3.52 13.16 10.71
CA ILE A 40 2.29 13.97 10.65
C ILE A 40 2.68 15.43 10.90
N GLU A 41 2.34 16.28 9.94
CA GLU A 41 2.35 17.73 10.11
C GLU A 41 0.91 18.24 10.24
N TYR A 42 0.68 19.18 11.17
CA TYR A 42 -0.59 19.88 11.25
C TYR A 42 -0.38 21.40 11.37
N ALA A 43 -1.25 22.14 10.70
CA ALA A 43 -1.30 23.60 10.75
C ALA A 43 -2.40 24.05 11.71
N SER A 44 -2.15 25.14 12.44
CA SER A 44 -3.12 25.79 13.33
C SER A 44 -3.00 27.31 13.24
N ASP A 45 -3.96 28.03 13.82
CA ASP A 45 -3.98 29.50 13.86
C ASP A 45 -3.77 30.12 12.47
N VAL A 46 -4.57 29.69 11.51
CA VAL A 46 -4.48 30.16 10.12
C VAL A 46 -5.10 31.55 10.02
N GLN A 47 -4.32 32.49 9.48
CA GLN A 47 -4.75 33.86 9.20
C GLN A 47 -4.46 34.21 7.74
N ILE A 48 -5.41 34.88 7.10
CA ILE A 48 -5.31 35.30 5.69
C ILE A 48 -5.18 36.82 5.67
N SER A 49 -4.27 37.35 4.85
CA SER A 49 -4.12 38.80 4.69
C SER A 49 -5.40 39.43 4.11
N PRO A 50 -5.71 40.70 4.40
CA PRO A 50 -6.94 41.34 3.90
C PRO A 50 -7.07 41.36 2.37
N ASP A 51 -5.94 41.37 1.65
CA ASP A 51 -5.85 41.31 0.20
C ASP A 51 -5.74 39.87 -0.35
N ALA A 52 -5.78 38.86 0.52
CA ALA A 52 -5.68 37.43 0.23
C ALA A 52 -4.38 37.00 -0.49
N THR A 53 -3.34 37.82 -0.50
CA THR A 53 -2.06 37.49 -1.13
C THR A 53 -1.15 36.63 -0.24
N MET A 54 -1.43 36.58 1.08
CA MET A 54 -0.61 35.88 2.06
C MET A 54 -1.45 35.09 3.06
N VAL A 55 -0.86 34.00 3.56
CA VAL A 55 -1.40 33.19 4.65
C VAL A 55 -0.32 32.98 5.70
N ALA A 56 -0.62 33.32 6.95
CA ALA A 56 0.20 33.01 8.12
C ALA A 56 -0.43 31.83 8.87
N TYR A 57 0.38 30.92 9.41
CA TYR A 57 -0.08 29.79 10.20
C TYR A 57 1.04 29.27 11.10
N VAL A 58 0.67 28.56 12.17
CA VAL A 58 1.60 27.82 13.02
C VAL A 58 1.65 26.37 12.54
N ARG A 59 2.84 25.87 12.20
CA ARG A 59 3.07 24.48 11.77
C ARG A 59 3.69 23.68 12.90
N TYR A 60 3.13 22.51 13.18
CA TYR A 60 3.71 21.54 14.09
C TYR A 60 4.17 20.32 13.29
N SER A 61 5.42 19.93 13.52
CA SER A 61 6.03 18.71 13.00
C SER A 61 6.37 17.80 14.17
N MET A 62 6.00 16.53 14.09
CA MET A 62 6.43 15.51 15.02
C MET A 62 7.33 14.51 14.27
N SER A 63 8.43 14.10 14.89
CA SER A 63 9.24 12.99 14.40
C SER A 63 9.62 12.08 15.55
N ILE A 64 9.26 10.80 15.45
CA ILE A 64 9.64 9.77 16.42
C ILE A 64 10.79 8.96 15.81
N MET A 65 11.94 9.59 15.58
CA MET A 65 13.13 8.83 15.20
C MET A 65 13.60 8.00 16.41
N ARG A 66 13.39 6.68 16.28
CA ARG A 66 13.80 5.60 17.18
C ARG A 66 15.28 5.74 17.58
N THR A 67 15.54 5.89 18.88
CA THR A 67 16.89 5.76 19.45
C THR A 67 17.44 4.36 19.18
N GLY A 68 18.22 4.20 18.12
CA GLY A 68 19.03 3.02 17.88
C GLY A 68 20.25 3.04 18.79
N ALA A 69 20.08 2.66 20.06
CA ALA A 69 21.22 2.46 20.96
C ALA A 69 22.06 1.27 20.45
N LYS A 70 23.13 1.57 19.69
CA LYS A 70 24.22 0.62 19.52
C LYS A 70 25.08 0.67 20.78
N VAL A 71 24.77 -0.20 21.74
CA VAL A 71 25.69 -0.47 22.84
C VAL A 71 26.79 -1.38 22.28
N GLY A 72 27.92 -0.78 21.91
CA GLY A 72 29.15 -1.52 21.62
C GLY A 72 30.00 -1.56 22.89
N TYR A 73 30.16 -2.75 23.48
CA TYR A 73 31.27 -3.00 24.39
C TYR A 73 32.40 -3.61 23.57
N GLY A 74 33.53 -2.88 23.48
CA GLY A 74 34.77 -3.38 22.94
C GLY A 74 35.85 -3.31 24.00
N TRP A 75 36.28 -4.48 24.46
CA TRP A 75 37.65 -4.79 24.88
C TRP A 75 37.98 -6.15 24.29
#